data_AF-A0A358M9Q5-F1
#
_entry.id   AF-A0A358M9Q5-F1
#
_cell.length_a   1.000
_cell.length_b   1.000
_cell.length_c   1.000
_cell.angle_alpha   90.00
_cell.angle_beta   90.00
_cell.angle_gamma   90.00
#
_symmetry.space_group_name_H-M   'P 1'
#
loop_
_entity.id
_entity.type
_entity.pdbx_description
1 polymer ?
#
loop_
_entity_poly.entity_id
_entity_poly.type
_entity_poly.pdbx_seq_one_letter_code
_entity_poly.pdbx_strand_id
1 'polypeptide(L)'
;GTATKAWSIAKRALTSDLFTVTGSYTYDGTAQEATYTVSDTAGNLTANDFSVAYKNNVRAGNTASIVFTATEGGNYSGEVQLSFTIAKAVYDMSGISFEDASYVYDGTAKTLVITGTLPAGVTVSYSANSLTNVDSLEVTATFTGDADNYETIPSMTATLTITQAAYDISGITLEDATVTYDGQPHTLKITGTLPSGVTVTYENNGQTAAGSYIITAILTGSDESHPIHSMTATLTIEKATYDMSGVTFENATYTYDGSEKTLAIGGVLPAG
;
A
#
# COMPACT_ATOMS: atom_id res chain seq x y z
N GLY A 1 -71.80 42.92 65.21
CA GLY A 1 -71.10 42.80 63.92
C GLY A 1 -70.29 41.53 63.94
N THR A 2 -70.44 40.67 62.92
CA THR A 2 -69.62 39.46 62.75
C THR A 2 -68.35 39.84 62.00
N ALA A 3 -67.19 39.59 62.61
CA ALA A 3 -65.91 39.69 61.95
C ALA A 3 -65.62 38.35 61.25
N THR A 4 -65.49 38.36 59.93
CA THR A 4 -65.04 37.20 59.16
C THR A 4 -63.53 37.28 58.99
N LYS A 5 -62.81 36.25 59.43
CA LYS A 5 -61.36 36.14 59.23
C LYS A 5 -61.13 35.19 58.06
N ALA A 6 -60.65 35.72 56.94
CA ALA A 6 -60.18 34.90 55.83
C ALA A 6 -58.77 34.39 56.15
N TRP A 7 -58.53 33.11 55.89
CA TRP A 7 -57.20 32.50 55.92
C TRP A 7 -56.94 31.86 54.55
N SER A 8 -55.72 31.99 54.06
CA SER A 8 -55.25 31.37 52.81
C SER A 8 -54.05 30.49 53.11
N ILE A 9 -54.01 29.30 52.52
CA ILE A 9 -52.83 28.43 52.55
C ILE A 9 -52.07 28.66 51.25
N ALA A 10 -50.78 28.98 51.34
CA ALA A 10 -49.92 29.13 50.17
C ALA A 10 -49.59 27.76 49.57
N LYS A 11 -49.49 27.69 48.24
CA LYS A 11 -49.02 26.50 47.54
C LYS A 11 -47.55 26.23 47.87
N ARG A 12 -47.15 24.96 47.87
CA ARG A 12 -45.74 24.59 48.05
C ARG A 12 -44.98 24.78 46.74
N ALA A 13 -43.83 25.45 46.76
CA ALA A 13 -43.02 25.60 45.55
C ALA A 13 -42.42 24.26 45.12
N LEU A 14 -42.37 24.00 43.81
CA LEU A 14 -41.45 23.01 43.27
C LEU A 14 -40.02 23.52 43.45
N THR A 15 -39.13 22.63 43.89
CA THR A 15 -37.72 22.91 44.12
C THR A 15 -36.87 21.81 43.49
N SER A 16 -35.63 22.13 43.11
CA SER A 16 -34.77 21.21 42.36
C SER A 16 -34.41 19.93 43.10
N ASP A 17 -34.37 19.96 44.44
CA ASP A 17 -34.12 18.80 45.31
C ASP A 17 -35.25 17.76 45.27
N LEU A 18 -36.44 18.12 44.80
CA LEU A 18 -37.54 17.19 44.62
C LEU A 18 -37.35 16.25 43.43
N PHE A 19 -36.46 16.59 42.49
CA PHE A 19 -36.28 15.88 41.24
C PHE A 19 -34.83 15.44 41.07
N THR A 20 -34.64 14.26 40.50
CA THR A 20 -33.32 13.79 40.09
C THR A 20 -33.43 13.23 38.69
N VAL A 21 -32.65 13.77 37.76
CA VAL A 21 -32.55 13.20 36.42
C VAL A 21 -31.69 11.94 36.50
N THR A 22 -32.15 10.88 35.85
CA THR A 22 -31.53 9.55 35.85
C THR A 22 -31.35 9.07 34.42
N GLY A 23 -30.52 8.05 34.22
CA GLY A 23 -30.26 7.46 32.91
C GLY A 23 -29.02 8.03 32.21
N SER A 24 -28.76 7.50 31.02
CA SER A 24 -27.66 7.93 30.14
C SER A 24 -28.19 7.92 28.71
N TYR A 25 -27.85 8.97 27.97
CA TYR A 25 -28.41 9.23 26.65
C TYR A 25 -27.26 9.40 25.67
N THR A 26 -27.40 8.79 24.51
CA THR A 26 -26.48 8.93 23.38
C THR A 26 -27.30 9.38 22.18
N TYR A 27 -26.73 10.25 21.37
CA TYR A 27 -27.38 10.74 20.16
C TYR A 27 -27.82 9.57 19.26
N ASP A 28 -29.10 9.54 18.89
CA ASP A 28 -29.66 8.56 17.96
C ASP A 28 -30.46 9.20 16.81
N GLY A 29 -30.38 10.53 16.68
CA GLY A 29 -31.14 11.31 15.72
C GLY A 29 -32.57 11.65 16.13
N THR A 30 -33.02 11.21 17.31
CA THR A 30 -34.37 11.45 17.83
C THR A 30 -34.37 12.26 19.13
N ALA A 31 -35.54 12.75 19.52
CA ALA A 31 -35.71 13.49 20.77
C ALA A 31 -35.60 12.54 21.97
N GLN A 32 -34.67 12.82 22.88
CA GLN A 32 -34.40 12.04 24.08
C GLN A 32 -35.24 12.55 25.25
N GLU A 33 -36.11 11.70 25.80
CA GLU A 33 -36.92 12.01 26.97
C GLU A 33 -36.26 11.44 28.22
N ALA A 34 -35.57 12.30 28.97
CA ALA A 34 -34.84 11.86 30.14
C ALA A 34 -35.76 11.35 31.26
N THR A 35 -35.43 10.19 31.80
CA THR A 35 -36.05 9.59 32.98
C THR A 35 -35.68 10.35 34.25
N TYR A 36 -36.58 10.40 35.23
CA TYR A 36 -36.38 11.11 36.47
C TYR A 36 -37.04 10.39 37.65
N THR A 37 -36.56 10.67 38.85
CA THR A 37 -37.18 10.25 40.11
C THR A 37 -37.64 11.46 40.90
N VAL A 38 -38.68 11.30 41.70
CA VAL A 38 -39.23 12.32 42.59
C VAL A 38 -39.01 11.90 44.04
N SER A 39 -38.47 12.80 44.86
CA SER A 39 -38.20 12.57 46.29
C SER A 39 -38.84 13.66 47.13
N ASP A 40 -40.12 13.48 47.48
CA ASP A 40 -40.80 14.34 48.44
C ASP A 40 -40.91 13.65 49.80
N THR A 41 -40.15 14.12 50.79
CA THR A 41 -40.18 13.59 52.17
C THR A 41 -41.51 13.79 52.87
N ALA A 42 -42.36 14.72 52.40
CA ALA A 42 -43.73 14.88 52.87
C ALA A 42 -44.71 13.88 52.22
N GLY A 43 -44.28 13.17 51.17
CA GLY A 43 -45.04 12.12 50.48
C GLY A 43 -46.23 12.59 49.65
N ASN A 44 -46.36 13.90 49.38
CA ASN A 44 -47.57 14.46 48.79
C ASN A 44 -47.44 14.81 47.29
N LEU A 45 -46.21 14.85 46.75
CA LEU A 45 -45.97 15.15 45.33
C LEU A 45 -46.16 13.89 44.47
N THR A 46 -47.08 13.95 43.51
CA THR A 46 -47.37 12.87 42.56
C THR A 46 -47.22 13.36 41.11
N ALA A 47 -47.25 12.44 40.15
CA ALA A 47 -47.17 12.77 38.72
C ALA A 47 -48.34 13.65 38.22
N ASN A 48 -49.44 13.78 38.98
CA ASN A 48 -50.57 14.65 38.62
C ASN A 48 -50.38 16.11 39.06
N ASP A 49 -49.36 16.41 39.88
CA ASP A 49 -49.12 17.74 40.43
C ASP A 49 -48.23 18.62 39.54
N PHE A 50 -47.64 18.05 38.49
CA PHE A 50 -46.78 18.75 37.53
C PHE A 50 -46.90 18.16 36.12
N SER A 51 -46.60 18.97 35.10
CA SER A 51 -46.36 18.52 33.73
C SER A 51 -44.85 18.48 33.45
N VAL A 52 -44.45 17.63 32.50
CA VAL A 52 -43.07 17.50 32.06
C VAL A 52 -42.94 17.96 30.60
N ALA A 53 -41.93 18.77 30.34
CA ALA A 53 -41.53 19.15 28.98
C ALA A 53 -40.01 19.01 28.80
N TYR A 54 -39.57 18.81 27.56
CA TYR A 54 -38.15 18.69 27.22
C TYR A 54 -37.73 19.82 26.27
N LYS A 55 -36.50 20.31 26.43
CA LYS A 55 -35.90 21.35 25.58
C LYS A 55 -34.50 20.92 25.13
N ASN A 56 -34.14 21.26 23.89
CA ASN A 56 -32.83 20.97 23.28
C ASN A 56 -32.40 19.50 23.38
N ASN A 57 -33.36 18.58 23.31
CA ASN A 57 -33.15 17.18 23.66
C ASN A 57 -32.89 16.26 22.46
N VAL A 58 -32.48 16.80 21.31
CA VAL A 58 -32.13 15.99 20.12
C VAL A 58 -30.62 15.91 19.95
N ARG A 59 -29.93 17.05 19.96
CA ARG A 59 -28.50 17.13 19.67
C ARG A 59 -27.66 16.68 20.86
N ALA A 60 -26.49 16.12 20.57
CA ALA A 60 -25.51 15.83 21.60
C ALA A 60 -25.04 17.11 22.30
N GLY A 61 -24.60 16.97 23.55
CA GLY A 61 -24.09 18.05 24.39
C GLY A 61 -24.82 18.16 25.73
N ASN A 62 -24.53 19.28 26.43
CA ASN A 62 -24.96 19.53 27.81
C ASN A 62 -26.10 20.56 27.92
N THR A 63 -26.81 20.82 26.81
CA THR A 63 -27.86 21.86 26.75
C THR A 63 -29.27 21.30 26.85
N ALA A 64 -29.42 19.97 26.82
CA ALA A 64 -30.71 19.31 26.98
C ALA A 64 -31.24 19.51 28.41
N SER A 65 -32.55 19.69 28.53
CA SER A 65 -33.17 19.91 29.83
C SER A 65 -34.58 19.36 29.92
N ILE A 66 -34.94 18.95 31.13
CA ILE A 66 -36.29 18.60 31.55
C ILE A 66 -36.85 19.77 32.36
N VAL A 67 -38.11 20.13 32.08
CA VAL A 67 -38.83 21.23 32.71
C VAL A 67 -40.07 20.66 33.39
N PHE A 68 -40.14 20.83 34.70
CA PHE A 68 -41.27 20.46 35.54
C PHE A 68 -42.07 21.71 35.88
N THR A 69 -43.33 21.76 35.46
CA THR A 69 -44.21 22.91 35.70
C THR A 69 -45.39 22.46 36.56
N ALA A 70 -45.62 23.11 37.70
CA ALA A 70 -46.73 22.75 38.58
C ALA A 70 -48.09 22.91 37.88
N THR A 71 -48.99 21.95 38.04
CA THR A 71 -50.32 22.00 37.40
C THR A 71 -51.20 23.09 37.98
N GLU A 72 -51.99 23.72 37.12
CA GLU A 72 -53.03 24.66 37.54
C GLU A 72 -54.07 23.96 38.42
N GLY A 73 -54.51 24.60 39.51
CA GLY A 73 -55.43 24.00 40.49
C GLY A 73 -54.81 23.03 41.51
N GLY A 74 -53.55 22.62 41.36
CA GLY A 74 -52.85 21.75 42.31
C GLY A 74 -52.33 22.45 43.58
N ASN A 75 -51.72 21.68 44.49
CA ASN A 75 -51.13 22.16 45.75
C ASN A 75 -49.70 22.72 45.61
N TYR A 76 -49.12 22.60 44.41
CA TYR A 76 -47.77 23.05 44.09
C TYR A 76 -47.78 24.28 43.16
N SER A 77 -46.67 25.02 43.15
CA SER A 77 -46.47 26.19 42.28
C SER A 77 -45.05 26.30 41.76
N GLY A 78 -44.86 27.02 40.65
CA GLY A 78 -43.55 27.32 40.07
C GLY A 78 -43.11 26.30 39.02
N GLU A 79 -41.88 26.48 38.58
CA GLU A 79 -41.23 25.67 37.54
C GLU A 79 -39.81 25.32 37.99
N VAL A 80 -39.38 24.09 37.69
CA VAL A 80 -38.01 23.61 37.92
C VAL A 80 -37.46 23.11 36.59
N GLN A 81 -36.27 23.56 36.24
CA GLN A 81 -35.53 23.06 35.08
C GLN A 81 -34.25 22.37 35.54
N LEU A 82 -34.04 21.13 35.09
CA LEU A 82 -32.82 20.37 35.30
C LEU A 82 -32.18 20.03 33.96
N SER A 83 -30.85 20.10 33.88
CA SER A 83 -30.10 19.71 32.70
C SER A 83 -29.78 18.23 32.69
N PHE A 84 -29.59 17.68 31.48
CA PHE A 84 -28.97 16.37 31.27
C PHE A 84 -28.07 16.41 30.04
N THR A 85 -27.19 15.43 29.96
CA THR A 85 -26.23 15.31 28.86
C THR A 85 -26.68 14.23 27.89
N ILE A 86 -26.62 14.56 26.60
CA ILE A 86 -26.69 13.59 25.51
C ILE A 86 -25.27 13.40 25.00
N ALA A 87 -24.68 12.23 25.23
CA ALA A 87 -23.36 11.90 24.73
C ALA A 87 -23.37 11.83 23.19
N LYS A 88 -22.24 12.16 22.58
CA LYS A 88 -22.06 11.97 21.14
C LYS A 88 -22.10 10.49 20.79
N ALA A 89 -22.61 10.21 19.60
CA ALA A 89 -22.57 8.86 19.04
C ALA A 89 -21.24 8.59 18.34
N VAL A 90 -20.99 7.34 17.99
CA VAL A 90 -19.83 6.92 17.20
C VAL A 90 -20.34 6.36 15.88
N TYR A 91 -19.73 6.77 14.77
CA TYR A 91 -20.02 6.15 13.47
C TYR A 91 -19.48 4.72 13.45
N ASP A 92 -20.29 3.78 12.97
CA ASP A 92 -19.83 2.42 12.73
C ASP A 92 -18.97 2.38 11.46
N MET A 93 -17.65 2.29 11.64
CA MET A 93 -16.66 2.19 10.57
C MET A 93 -16.12 0.75 10.40
N SER A 94 -16.72 -0.25 11.05
CA SER A 94 -16.20 -1.62 11.10
C SER A 94 -16.15 -2.32 9.73
N GLY A 95 -16.97 -1.87 8.78
CA GLY A 95 -17.00 -2.38 7.40
C GLY A 95 -16.11 -1.64 6.41
N ILE A 96 -15.30 -0.68 6.86
CA ILE A 96 -14.39 0.11 6.02
C ILE A 96 -12.97 -0.39 6.19
N SER A 97 -12.24 -0.56 5.07
CA SER A 97 -10.81 -0.84 5.10
C SER A 97 -10.04 0.06 4.15
N PHE A 98 -8.75 0.22 4.44
CA PHE A 98 -7.81 0.95 3.59
C PHE A 98 -6.47 0.22 3.68
N GLU A 99 -6.19 -0.58 2.67
CA GLU A 99 -5.10 -1.55 2.69
C GLU A 99 -3.98 -1.14 1.74
N ASP A 100 -2.76 -1.59 2.05
CA ASP A 100 -1.61 -1.43 1.18
C ASP A 100 -1.86 -2.10 -0.19
N ALA A 101 -1.31 -1.52 -1.25
CA ALA A 101 -1.32 -2.15 -2.57
C ALA A 101 0.02 -1.99 -3.27
N SER A 102 0.45 -3.05 -3.96
CA SER A 102 1.66 -3.06 -4.75
C SER A 102 1.35 -3.43 -6.20
N TYR A 103 1.97 -2.69 -7.12
CA TYR A 103 1.85 -2.89 -8.56
C TYR A 103 3.23 -3.02 -9.18
N VAL A 104 3.29 -3.68 -10.34
CA VAL A 104 4.47 -3.63 -11.20
C VAL A 104 4.31 -2.45 -12.15
N TYR A 105 5.39 -1.71 -12.40
CA TYR A 105 5.39 -0.56 -13.30
C TYR A 105 4.87 -0.94 -14.69
N ASP A 106 3.79 -0.26 -15.12
CA ASP A 106 3.15 -0.45 -16.42
C ASP A 106 2.91 0.88 -17.16
N GLY A 107 3.48 1.98 -16.64
CA GLY A 107 3.32 3.34 -17.17
C GLY A 107 1.96 3.99 -16.90
N THR A 108 1.06 3.33 -16.17
CA THR A 108 -0.25 3.89 -15.81
C THR A 108 -0.27 4.38 -14.36
N ALA A 109 -1.02 5.45 -14.11
CA ALA A 109 -1.20 5.96 -12.76
C ALA A 109 -2.01 4.98 -11.91
N LYS A 110 -1.53 4.71 -10.69
CA LYS A 110 -2.18 3.89 -9.67
C LYS A 110 -2.60 4.78 -8.50
N THR A 111 -3.70 4.42 -7.85
CA THR A 111 -4.24 5.09 -6.67
C THR A 111 -4.77 4.04 -5.68
N LEU A 112 -4.92 4.41 -4.42
CA LEU A 112 -5.63 3.62 -3.42
C LEU A 112 -7.05 4.17 -3.23
N VAL A 113 -7.96 3.29 -2.87
CA VAL A 113 -9.32 3.65 -2.46
C VAL A 113 -9.70 2.82 -1.25
N ILE A 114 -10.50 3.40 -0.36
CA ILE A 114 -11.15 2.60 0.70
C ILE A 114 -12.02 1.51 0.07
N THR A 115 -12.21 0.42 0.80
CA THR A 115 -13.26 -0.55 0.51
C THR A 115 -14.36 -0.48 1.57
N GLY A 116 -15.55 -0.97 1.23
CA GLY A 116 -16.75 -0.86 2.08
C GLY A 116 -17.67 0.29 1.68
N THR A 117 -18.75 0.47 2.46
CA THR A 117 -19.75 1.54 2.24
C THR A 117 -19.72 2.50 3.42
N LEU A 118 -19.44 3.77 3.15
CA LEU A 118 -19.42 4.80 4.20
C LEU A 118 -20.81 4.97 4.83
N PRO A 119 -20.89 5.15 6.16
CA PRO A 119 -22.13 5.54 6.83
C PRO A 119 -22.70 6.83 6.22
N ALA A 120 -24.03 6.98 6.30
CA ALA A 120 -24.69 8.19 5.80
C ALA A 120 -24.13 9.45 6.48
N GLY A 121 -23.81 10.47 5.67
CA GLY A 121 -23.24 11.74 6.14
C GLY A 121 -21.73 11.72 6.40
N VAL A 122 -21.06 10.58 6.25
CA VAL A 122 -19.60 10.49 6.29
C VAL A 122 -19.03 10.63 4.88
N THR A 123 -17.98 11.44 4.73
CA THR A 123 -17.21 11.59 3.49
C THR A 123 -15.74 11.26 3.72
N VAL A 124 -15.03 10.89 2.65
CA VAL A 124 -13.59 10.59 2.66
C VAL A 124 -12.84 11.51 1.71
N SER A 125 -11.65 11.93 2.12
CA SER A 125 -10.64 12.56 1.26
C SER A 125 -9.29 11.84 1.44
N TYR A 126 -8.41 11.97 0.44
CA TYR A 126 -7.08 11.36 0.47
C TYR A 126 -6.00 12.43 0.45
N SER A 127 -4.85 12.13 1.04
CA SER A 127 -3.60 12.87 0.78
C SER A 127 -3.11 12.64 -0.66
N ALA A 128 -1.85 12.95 -0.98
CA ALA A 128 -1.27 12.56 -2.26
C ALA A 128 -1.49 11.05 -2.49
N ASN A 129 -2.17 10.70 -3.58
CA ASN A 129 -2.69 9.34 -3.80
C ASN A 129 -2.60 8.97 -5.29
N SER A 130 -1.46 9.26 -5.92
CA SER A 130 -1.22 8.91 -7.31
C SER A 130 0.26 8.66 -7.52
N LEU A 131 0.60 7.46 -7.99
CA LEU A 131 1.95 7.13 -8.47
C LEU A 131 1.87 6.61 -9.89
N THR A 132 2.83 7.00 -10.72
CA THR A 132 3.03 6.42 -12.06
C THR A 132 4.38 5.72 -12.14
N ASN A 133 5.41 6.32 -11.55
CA ASN A 133 6.77 5.78 -11.57
C ASN A 133 7.02 4.84 -10.39
N VAL A 134 8.12 4.09 -10.46
CA VAL A 134 8.61 3.26 -9.36
C VAL A 134 8.92 4.12 -8.15
N ASP A 135 8.12 3.95 -7.11
CA ASP A 135 8.22 4.66 -5.84
C ASP A 135 7.29 3.99 -4.81
N SER A 136 7.34 4.49 -3.58
CA SER A 136 6.43 4.14 -2.50
C SER A 136 5.86 5.40 -1.85
N LEU A 137 4.53 5.46 -1.73
CA LEU A 137 3.81 6.61 -1.21
C LEU A 137 2.87 6.17 -0.08
N GLU A 138 3.05 6.73 1.11
CA GLU A 138 2.08 6.59 2.20
C GLU A 138 0.89 7.54 1.94
N VAL A 139 -0.29 6.97 1.83
CA VAL A 139 -1.56 7.68 1.61
C VAL A 139 -2.34 7.70 2.91
N THR A 140 -2.97 8.83 3.22
CA THR A 140 -3.87 8.99 4.38
C THR A 140 -5.29 9.21 3.89
N ALA A 141 -6.22 8.36 4.32
CA ALA A 141 -7.65 8.56 4.16
C ALA A 141 -8.22 9.31 5.38
N THR A 142 -8.74 10.51 5.16
CA THR A 142 -9.33 11.37 6.20
C THR A 142 -10.85 11.36 6.07
N PHE A 143 -11.54 11.03 7.17
CA PHE A 143 -12.99 10.95 7.20
C PHE A 143 -13.59 12.16 7.93
N THR A 144 -14.70 12.68 7.41
CA THR A 144 -15.44 13.79 8.01
C THR A 144 -16.92 13.43 8.12
N GLY A 145 -17.54 13.79 9.25
CA GLY A 145 -18.97 13.59 9.52
C GLY A 145 -19.53 14.72 10.39
N ASP A 146 -20.67 14.49 11.03
CA ASP A 146 -21.31 15.47 11.92
C ASP A 146 -20.57 15.58 13.26
N ALA A 147 -19.63 16.54 13.35
CA ALA A 147 -18.82 16.76 14.53
C ALA A 147 -19.60 17.33 15.74
N ASP A 148 -20.85 17.79 15.57
CA ASP A 148 -21.67 18.26 16.69
C ASP A 148 -22.29 17.07 17.44
N ASN A 149 -22.74 16.05 16.71
CA ASN A 149 -23.49 14.92 17.27
C ASN A 149 -22.70 13.61 17.36
N TYR A 150 -21.58 13.50 16.65
CA TYR A 150 -20.72 12.32 16.64
C TYR A 150 -19.30 12.65 17.10
N GLU A 151 -18.64 11.62 17.61
CA GLU A 151 -17.19 11.63 17.86
C GLU A 151 -16.42 11.69 16.54
N THR A 152 -15.19 12.24 16.62
CA THR A 152 -14.30 12.33 15.46
C THR A 152 -13.94 10.95 14.94
N ILE A 153 -13.97 10.77 13.62
CA ILE A 153 -13.59 9.52 12.97
C ILE A 153 -12.06 9.50 12.80
N PRO A 154 -11.34 8.49 13.31
CA PRO A 154 -9.91 8.35 13.07
C PRO A 154 -9.58 8.20 11.58
N SER A 155 -8.46 8.78 11.14
CA SER A 155 -7.93 8.55 9.79
C SER A 155 -7.33 7.15 9.64
N MET A 156 -7.24 6.66 8.40
CA MET A 156 -6.52 5.43 8.05
C MET A 156 -5.32 5.74 7.16
N THR A 157 -4.30 4.89 7.18
CA THR A 157 -3.10 5.02 6.33
C THR A 157 -2.81 3.71 5.61
N ALA A 158 -2.37 3.80 4.37
CA ALA A 158 -1.95 2.67 3.56
C ALA A 158 -0.86 3.10 2.57
N THR A 159 -0.04 2.15 2.15
CA THR A 159 1.10 2.37 1.26
C THR A 159 0.76 1.92 -0.15
N LEU A 160 0.93 2.83 -1.11
CA LEU A 160 0.92 2.53 -2.53
C LEU A 160 2.35 2.35 -3.00
N THR A 161 2.69 1.16 -3.49
CA THR A 161 4.03 0.88 -4.01
C THR A 161 3.96 0.49 -5.48
N ILE A 162 4.76 1.14 -6.32
CA ILE A 162 5.05 0.67 -7.67
C ILE A 162 6.46 0.12 -7.67
N THR A 163 6.56 -1.18 -7.93
CA THR A 163 7.82 -1.92 -8.05
C THR A 163 8.30 -1.98 -9.49
N GLN A 164 9.59 -2.19 -9.65
CA GLN A 164 10.22 -2.32 -10.95
C GLN A 164 9.65 -3.51 -11.73
N ALA A 165 9.41 -3.35 -13.04
CA ALA A 165 9.14 -4.47 -13.93
C ALA A 165 10.41 -5.31 -14.13
N ALA A 166 10.31 -6.62 -13.91
CA ALA A 166 11.40 -7.54 -14.23
C ALA A 166 11.28 -7.98 -15.69
N TYR A 167 12.39 -7.92 -16.44
CA TYR A 167 12.46 -8.51 -17.78
C TYR A 167 12.53 -10.03 -17.66
N ASP A 168 11.65 -10.75 -18.34
CA ASP A 168 11.72 -12.20 -18.44
C ASP A 168 12.82 -12.61 -19.44
N ILE A 169 13.96 -13.05 -18.91
CA ILE A 169 15.11 -13.52 -19.69
C ILE A 169 15.19 -15.05 -19.78
N SER A 170 14.14 -15.77 -19.37
CA SER A 170 14.16 -17.25 -19.39
C SER A 170 14.23 -17.84 -20.81
N GLY A 171 13.83 -17.06 -21.82
CA GLY A 171 13.81 -17.47 -23.23
C GLY A 171 15.08 -17.19 -24.03
N ILE A 172 16.16 -16.72 -23.39
CA ILE A 172 17.43 -16.43 -24.05
C ILE A 172 18.58 -17.24 -23.45
N THR A 173 19.56 -17.61 -24.27
CA THR A 173 20.76 -18.33 -23.83
C THR A 173 22.02 -17.81 -24.52
N LEU A 174 23.16 -17.90 -23.84
CA LEU A 174 24.48 -17.74 -24.43
C LEU A 174 25.24 -19.04 -24.17
N GLU A 175 25.52 -19.80 -25.23
CA GLU A 175 26.13 -21.14 -25.11
C GLU A 175 27.63 -21.10 -25.42
N ASP A 176 28.38 -21.99 -24.77
CA ASP A 176 29.78 -22.25 -25.08
C ASP A 176 29.92 -22.80 -26.51
N ALA A 177 31.03 -22.48 -27.18
CA ALA A 177 31.34 -23.05 -28.49
C ALA A 177 32.81 -23.44 -28.59
N THR A 178 33.08 -24.49 -29.37
CA THR A 178 34.43 -24.91 -29.73
C THR A 178 34.55 -24.96 -31.25
N VAL A 179 35.59 -24.32 -31.79
CA VAL A 179 35.87 -24.23 -33.22
C VAL A 179 37.36 -24.50 -33.46
N THR A 180 37.72 -24.89 -34.68
CA THR A 180 39.12 -25.03 -35.07
C THR A 180 39.61 -23.75 -35.72
N TYR A 181 40.85 -23.35 -35.42
CA TYR A 181 41.50 -22.18 -36.01
C TYR A 181 41.50 -22.25 -37.55
N ASP A 182 40.89 -21.27 -38.19
CA ASP A 182 40.75 -21.15 -39.64
C ASP A 182 41.24 -19.79 -40.18
N GLY A 183 41.87 -18.99 -39.30
CA GLY A 183 42.35 -17.64 -39.60
C GLY A 183 41.27 -16.56 -39.58
N GLN A 184 40.00 -16.88 -39.30
CA GLN A 184 38.89 -15.93 -39.28
C GLN A 184 38.46 -15.58 -37.84
N PRO A 185 37.84 -14.39 -37.61
CA PRO A 185 37.24 -14.07 -36.32
C PRO A 185 36.01 -14.92 -36.02
N HIS A 186 35.97 -15.49 -34.82
CA HIS A 186 34.86 -16.28 -34.28
C HIS A 186 34.12 -15.51 -33.20
N THR A 187 32.78 -15.64 -33.19
CA THR A 187 31.92 -14.91 -32.24
C THR A 187 30.90 -15.83 -31.58
N LEU A 188 30.49 -15.49 -30.36
CA LEU A 188 29.28 -16.02 -29.72
C LEU A 188 28.14 -15.01 -29.85
N LYS A 189 26.91 -15.50 -29.85
CA LYS A 189 25.70 -14.67 -29.87
C LYS A 189 24.64 -15.31 -28.99
N ILE A 190 23.86 -14.47 -28.31
CA ILE A 190 22.62 -14.89 -27.65
C ILE A 190 21.68 -15.53 -28.68
N THR A 191 21.10 -16.66 -28.31
CA THR A 191 19.98 -17.29 -29.00
C THR A 191 18.68 -17.04 -28.24
N GLY A 192 17.54 -17.18 -28.92
CA GLY A 192 16.22 -16.82 -28.38
C GLY A 192 15.75 -15.42 -28.81
N THR A 193 14.61 -14.99 -28.25
CA THR A 193 14.03 -13.66 -28.55
C THR A 193 14.23 -12.74 -27.35
N LEU A 194 14.92 -11.62 -27.56
CA LEU A 194 15.07 -10.60 -26.52
C LEU A 194 13.69 -9.99 -26.20
N PRO A 195 13.36 -9.76 -24.90
CA PRO A 195 12.16 -9.04 -24.54
C PRO A 195 12.12 -7.64 -25.17
N SER A 196 10.92 -7.12 -25.40
CA SER A 196 10.75 -5.75 -25.92
C SER A 196 11.45 -4.74 -24.99
N GLY A 197 12.21 -3.82 -25.57
CA GLY A 197 12.97 -2.81 -24.82
C GLY A 197 14.34 -3.29 -24.30
N VAL A 198 14.70 -4.57 -24.48
CA VAL A 198 16.03 -5.09 -24.11
C VAL A 198 16.97 -5.08 -25.31
N THR A 199 18.19 -4.60 -25.08
CA THR A 199 19.31 -4.63 -26.03
C THR A 199 20.45 -5.47 -25.49
N VAL A 200 21.35 -5.92 -26.38
CA VAL A 200 22.55 -6.69 -26.00
C VAL A 200 23.80 -6.11 -26.65
N THR A 201 24.86 -6.00 -25.87
CA THR A 201 26.23 -5.77 -26.35
C THR A 201 27.13 -6.92 -25.89
N TYR A 202 28.29 -7.08 -26.54
CA TYR A 202 29.23 -8.16 -26.21
C TYR A 202 30.61 -7.60 -25.92
N GLU A 203 31.23 -8.12 -24.87
CA GLU A 203 32.63 -7.88 -24.53
C GLU A 203 33.49 -9.10 -24.89
N ASN A 204 34.72 -8.83 -25.30
CA ASN A 204 35.74 -9.84 -25.65
C ASN A 204 35.37 -10.76 -26.83
N ASN A 205 34.34 -10.42 -27.61
CA ASN A 205 33.86 -11.20 -28.75
C ASN A 205 34.71 -10.97 -30.02
N GLY A 206 34.69 -11.92 -30.96
CA GLY A 206 35.40 -11.78 -32.25
C GLY A 206 36.87 -12.24 -32.22
N GLN A 207 37.16 -13.31 -31.48
CA GLN A 207 38.53 -13.82 -31.30
C GLN A 207 38.98 -14.62 -32.52
N THR A 208 40.26 -14.51 -32.89
CA THR A 208 40.85 -15.23 -34.02
C THR A 208 41.92 -16.21 -33.61
N ALA A 209 42.76 -15.87 -32.62
CA ALA A 209 43.87 -16.72 -32.22
C ALA A 209 43.37 -17.97 -31.47
N ALA A 210 44.13 -19.08 -31.57
CA ALA A 210 43.84 -20.28 -30.79
C ALA A 210 43.96 -19.98 -29.28
N GLY A 211 42.96 -20.39 -28.50
CA GLY A 211 42.83 -20.04 -27.09
C GLY A 211 41.44 -20.34 -26.54
N SER A 212 41.23 -20.00 -25.27
CA SER A 212 39.93 -20.07 -24.60
C SER A 212 39.60 -18.69 -24.06
N TYR A 213 38.43 -18.18 -24.44
CA TYR A 213 38.02 -16.79 -24.22
C TYR A 213 36.63 -16.75 -23.58
N ILE A 214 36.51 -16.05 -22.45
CA ILE A 214 35.20 -15.77 -21.84
C ILE A 214 34.59 -14.57 -22.55
N ILE A 215 33.41 -14.78 -23.14
CA ILE A 215 32.60 -13.75 -23.80
C ILE A 215 31.49 -13.35 -22.85
N THR A 216 31.32 -12.05 -22.62
CA THR A 216 30.24 -11.51 -21.77
C THR A 216 29.20 -10.83 -22.65
N ALA A 217 27.95 -11.26 -22.57
CA ALA A 217 26.81 -10.55 -23.13
C ALA A 217 26.20 -9.64 -22.05
N ILE A 218 26.20 -8.33 -22.31
CA ILE A 218 25.66 -7.31 -21.41
C ILE A 218 24.26 -6.94 -21.92
N LEU A 219 23.26 -7.20 -21.10
CA LEU A 219 21.85 -6.90 -21.39
C LEU A 219 21.48 -5.55 -20.77
N THR A 220 20.83 -4.68 -21.54
CA THR A 220 20.42 -3.34 -21.08
C THR A 220 18.96 -3.09 -21.44
N GLY A 221 18.15 -2.73 -20.43
CA GLY A 221 16.76 -2.32 -20.62
C GLY A 221 16.64 -0.91 -21.21
N SER A 222 15.44 -0.54 -21.66
CA SER A 222 15.16 0.74 -22.33
C SER A 222 15.18 1.96 -21.40
N ASP A 223 15.27 1.73 -20.11
CA ASP A 223 15.34 2.71 -19.03
C ASP A 223 16.66 2.53 -18.26
N GLU A 224 17.46 3.60 -18.22
CA GLU A 224 18.85 3.63 -17.72
C GLU A 224 19.03 3.14 -16.25
N SER A 225 17.94 2.86 -15.53
CA SER A 225 17.92 2.32 -14.18
C SER A 225 17.86 0.79 -14.10
N HIS A 226 17.97 0.05 -15.22
CA HIS A 226 17.81 -1.42 -15.25
C HIS A 226 19.06 -2.16 -15.70
N PRO A 227 19.98 -2.50 -14.77
CA PRO A 227 20.95 -3.55 -15.03
C PRO A 227 20.20 -4.88 -15.12
N ILE A 228 20.13 -5.44 -16.34
CA ILE A 228 19.79 -6.86 -16.51
C ILE A 228 21.08 -7.64 -16.22
N HIS A 229 20.96 -8.82 -15.62
CA HIS A 229 22.12 -9.68 -15.39
C HIS A 229 22.86 -9.94 -16.71
N SER A 230 24.19 -9.89 -16.71
CA SER A 230 24.99 -10.31 -17.87
C SER A 230 25.04 -11.84 -17.93
N MET A 231 25.28 -12.36 -19.14
CA MET A 231 25.53 -13.79 -19.37
C MET A 231 26.98 -13.98 -19.83
N THR A 232 27.60 -15.10 -19.47
CA THR A 232 28.97 -15.44 -19.89
C THR A 232 29.00 -16.81 -20.54
N ALA A 233 29.79 -16.96 -21.61
CA ALA A 233 30.08 -18.25 -22.24
C ALA A 233 31.53 -18.29 -22.74
N THR A 234 32.05 -19.50 -22.92
CA THR A 234 33.43 -19.75 -23.33
C THR A 234 33.49 -20.07 -24.83
N LEU A 235 34.25 -19.28 -25.57
CA LEU A 235 34.67 -19.58 -26.93
C LEU A 235 36.05 -20.25 -26.90
N THR A 236 36.12 -21.50 -27.31
CA THR A 236 37.38 -22.25 -27.45
C THR A 236 37.76 -22.36 -28.92
N ILE A 237 38.91 -21.79 -29.29
CA ILE A 237 39.49 -21.90 -30.62
C ILE A 237 40.67 -22.88 -30.51
N GLU A 238 40.45 -24.11 -30.96
CA GLU A 238 41.47 -25.15 -30.99
C GLU A 238 42.50 -24.87 -32.07
N LYS A 239 43.75 -25.27 -31.83
CA LYS A 239 44.79 -25.18 -32.86
C LYS A 239 44.43 -26.08 -34.03
N ALA A 240 44.57 -25.57 -35.25
CA ALA A 240 44.53 -26.41 -36.44
C ALA A 240 45.65 -27.45 -36.37
N THR A 241 45.33 -28.69 -36.74
CA THR A 241 46.33 -29.74 -36.92
C THR A 241 46.78 -29.73 -38.37
N TYR A 242 48.09 -29.86 -38.56
CA TYR A 242 48.67 -30.04 -39.89
C TYR A 242 48.75 -31.53 -40.19
N ASP A 243 48.20 -31.95 -41.32
CA ASP A 243 48.44 -33.29 -41.84
C ASP A 243 49.88 -33.38 -42.37
N MET A 244 50.74 -34.07 -41.61
CA MET A 244 52.14 -34.30 -41.94
C MET A 244 52.37 -35.70 -42.51
N SER A 245 51.32 -36.49 -42.78
CA SER A 245 51.45 -37.87 -43.22
C SER A 245 52.20 -38.02 -44.56
N GLY A 246 52.18 -36.97 -45.40
CA GLY A 246 52.92 -36.90 -46.66
C GLY A 246 54.34 -36.33 -46.55
N VAL A 247 54.80 -35.97 -45.35
CA VAL A 247 56.13 -35.37 -45.12
C VAL A 247 57.07 -36.44 -44.57
N THR A 248 58.19 -36.68 -45.27
CA THR A 248 59.18 -37.70 -44.90
C THR A 248 60.55 -37.07 -44.65
N PHE A 249 61.23 -37.50 -43.59
CA PHE A 249 62.64 -37.15 -43.38
C PHE A 249 63.44 -38.44 -43.19
N GLU A 250 63.98 -38.92 -44.31
CA GLU A 250 64.66 -40.21 -44.37
C GLU A 250 66.14 -40.07 -44.02
N ASN A 251 66.67 -41.08 -43.33
CA ASN A 251 68.09 -41.16 -43.07
C ASN A 251 68.85 -41.39 -44.37
N ALA A 252 69.95 -40.67 -44.57
CA ALA A 252 70.88 -40.89 -45.67
C ALA A 252 72.27 -41.22 -45.13
N THR A 253 72.88 -42.29 -45.64
CA THR A 253 74.25 -42.66 -45.31
C THR A 253 75.17 -42.31 -46.47
N TYR A 254 76.24 -41.56 -46.18
CA TYR A 254 77.24 -41.18 -47.17
C TYR A 254 78.63 -41.69 -46.76
N THR A 255 79.43 -42.08 -47.74
CA THR A 255 80.87 -42.31 -47.56
C THR A 255 81.62 -40.98 -47.68
N TYR A 256 82.59 -40.74 -46.79
CA TYR A 256 83.37 -39.50 -46.76
C TYR A 256 84.14 -39.28 -48.06
N ASP A 257 83.85 -38.18 -48.76
CA ASP A 257 84.47 -37.81 -50.04
C ASP A 257 84.94 -36.34 -50.09
N GLY A 258 84.92 -35.64 -48.95
CA GLY A 258 85.31 -34.23 -48.84
C GLY A 258 84.32 -33.22 -49.41
N SER A 259 83.16 -33.66 -49.92
CA SER A 259 82.08 -32.77 -50.41
C SER A 259 80.97 -32.58 -49.37
N GLU A 260 80.31 -31.42 -49.40
CA GLU A 260 79.15 -31.13 -48.56
C GLU A 260 77.96 -32.03 -48.96
N LYS A 261 77.30 -32.63 -47.97
CA LYS A 261 76.09 -33.42 -48.16
C LYS A 261 74.95 -32.76 -47.40
N THR A 262 73.78 -32.67 -48.02
CA THR A 262 72.56 -32.16 -47.40
C THR A 262 71.52 -33.27 -47.33
N LEU A 263 70.77 -33.30 -46.23
CA LEU A 263 69.50 -34.03 -46.17
C LEU A 263 68.37 -33.05 -46.49
N ALA A 264 67.35 -33.52 -47.19
CA ALA A 264 66.18 -32.73 -47.52
C ALA A 264 64.91 -33.43 -47.00
N ILE A 265 63.92 -32.62 -46.65
CA ILE A 265 62.57 -33.09 -46.35
C ILE A 265 61.89 -33.43 -47.69
N GLY A 266 61.28 -34.60 -47.77
CA GLY A 266 60.44 -35.02 -48.89
C GLY A 266 58.96 -34.70 -48.64
N GLY A 267 58.20 -34.49 -49.71
CA GLY A 267 56.77 -34.15 -49.65
C GLY A 267 56.49 -32.65 -49.74
N VAL A 268 55.22 -32.26 -49.53
CA VAL A 268 54.78 -30.86 -49.51
C VAL A 268 54.44 -30.51 -48.06
N LEU A 269 55.07 -29.44 -47.53
CA LEU A 269 54.69 -28.92 -46.21
C LEU A 269 53.29 -28.29 -46.31
N PRO A 270 52.38 -28.55 -45.36
CA PRO A 270 51.09 -27.90 -45.34
C PRO A 270 51.25 -26.38 -45.13
N ALA A 271 50.41 -25.60 -45.79
CA ALA A 271 50.39 -24.14 -45.66
C ALA A 271 49.85 -23.75 -44.27
N GLY A 272 50.52 -22.80 -43.61
CA GLY A 272 50.13 -22.29 -42.29
C GLY A 272 49.64 -20.86 -42.29
#